data_AF-A0A7H8QVL6-F1
#
_entry.id   AF-A0A7H8QVL6-F1
#
_cell.length_a   1.000
_cell.length_b   1.000
_cell.length_c   1.000
_cell.angle_alpha   90.00
_cell.angle_beta   90.00
_cell.angle_gamma   90.00
#
_symmetry.space_group_name_H-M   'P 1'
#
loop_
_entity.id
_entity.type
_entity.pdbx_description
1 polymer ?
#
loop_
_entity_poly.entity_id
_entity_poly.type
_entity_poly.pdbx_seq_one_letter_code
_entity_poly.pdbx_strand_id
1 'polypeptide(L)'
;MGKRKRASCGVSTPVRLTKDRISSCEAIIGYSFINIALLIQALNMSTASVRFEDSWIHVPKNDRLAVYGNSVAESYLCRMWMKRALTKGQWTEIRSSVLGNKNLTRVGFENGLDDCVKLNGGTMSVSANSMATTVEAIMGAVHLDGGDAALATAMMELGLTEHEYL
;
A
#
# COMPACT_ATOMS: atom_id res chain seq x y z
N MET A 1 33.54 0.52 43.16
CA MET A 1 33.46 1.56 42.10
C MET A 1 33.35 0.87 40.73
N GLY A 2 32.14 0.51 40.29
CA GLY A 2 31.91 -0.19 39.02
C GLY A 2 31.39 0.78 37.95
N LYS A 3 32.19 1.08 36.93
CA LYS A 3 31.82 1.97 35.82
C LYS A 3 30.70 1.34 34.99
N ARG A 4 29.53 1.98 34.94
CA ARG A 4 28.45 1.65 33.99
C ARG A 4 28.95 1.90 32.57
N LYS A 5 29.09 0.85 31.76
CA LYS A 5 29.22 0.97 30.29
C LYS A 5 27.91 1.59 29.77
N ARG A 6 27.99 2.79 29.18
CA ARG A 6 26.88 3.35 28.40
C ARG A 6 26.65 2.42 27.22
N ALA A 7 25.45 1.88 27.10
CA ALA A 7 24.99 1.24 25.89
C ALA A 7 25.05 2.29 24.77
N SER A 8 25.81 2.00 23.72
CA SER A 8 25.80 2.79 22.49
C SER A 8 24.40 2.68 21.90
N CYS A 9 23.69 3.80 21.87
CA CYS A 9 22.43 3.94 21.15
C CYS A 9 22.76 3.73 19.66
N GLY A 10 22.50 2.54 19.14
CA GLY A 10 22.62 2.26 17.72
C GLY A 10 21.60 3.13 17.00
N VAL A 11 22.08 4.19 16.34
CA VAL A 11 21.23 4.99 15.47
C VAL A 11 20.78 4.05 14.36
N SER A 12 19.51 3.62 14.40
CA SER A 12 18.92 2.81 13.35
C SER A 12 19.05 3.59 12.05
N THR A 13 19.85 3.08 11.11
CA THR A 13 20.03 3.68 9.80
C THR A 13 18.65 3.95 9.19
N PRO A 14 18.34 5.18 8.73
CA PRO A 14 17.05 5.46 8.14
C PRO A 14 16.86 4.52 6.94
N VAL A 15 15.81 3.70 6.98
CA VAL A 15 15.42 2.81 5.89
C VAL A 15 15.17 3.69 4.66
N ARG A 16 16.08 3.60 3.68
CA ARG A 16 16.00 4.35 2.43
C ARG A 16 15.01 3.66 1.50
N LEU A 17 14.25 4.46 0.77
CA LEU A 17 13.46 3.96 -0.34
C LEU A 17 14.33 4.07 -1.59
N THR A 18 14.53 2.97 -2.31
CA THR A 18 15.42 2.88 -3.48
C THR A 18 14.61 2.87 -4.77
N LYS A 19 15.28 3.18 -5.89
CA LYS A 19 14.68 3.03 -7.23
C LYS A 19 14.21 1.60 -7.48
N ASP A 20 14.99 0.60 -7.06
CA ASP A 20 14.60 -0.80 -7.24
C ASP A 20 13.28 -1.14 -6.52
N ARG A 21 13.08 -0.64 -5.29
CA ARG A 21 11.82 -0.82 -4.56
C ARG A 21 10.64 -0.16 -5.24
N ILE A 22 10.86 1.02 -5.81
CA ILE A 22 9.86 1.74 -6.61
C ILE A 22 9.50 0.92 -7.84
N SER A 23 10.49 0.55 -8.65
CA SER A 23 10.26 -0.18 -9.90
C SER A 23 9.67 -1.57 -9.66
N SER A 24 10.06 -2.26 -8.58
CA SER A 24 9.42 -3.51 -8.17
C SER A 24 7.94 -3.31 -7.85
N CYS A 25 7.59 -2.27 -7.09
CA CYS A 25 6.18 -1.99 -6.77
C CYS A 25 5.38 -1.65 -8.03
N GLU A 26 5.91 -0.80 -8.91
CA GLU A 26 5.28 -0.44 -10.20
C GLU A 26 5.05 -1.67 -11.08
N ALA A 27 6.02 -2.60 -11.12
CA ALA A 27 5.90 -3.84 -11.87
C ALA A 27 4.82 -4.77 -11.28
N ILE A 28 4.76 -4.89 -9.95
CA ILE A 28 3.75 -5.71 -9.26
C ILE A 28 2.33 -5.22 -9.55
N ILE A 29 2.13 -3.90 -9.60
CA ILE A 29 0.80 -3.32 -9.80
C ILE A 29 0.49 -2.97 -11.26
N GLY A 30 1.41 -3.24 -12.18
CA GLY A 30 1.26 -2.91 -13.61
C GLY A 30 1.04 -1.41 -13.89
N TYR A 31 1.57 -0.51 -13.06
CA TYR A 31 1.39 0.94 -13.21
C TYR A 31 2.68 1.71 -12.91
N SER A 32 3.11 2.53 -13.87
CA SER A 32 4.24 3.46 -13.72
C SER A 32 3.74 4.85 -13.34
N PHE A 33 4.26 5.39 -12.24
CA PHE A 33 3.81 6.66 -11.69
C PHE A 33 4.39 7.86 -12.45
N ILE A 34 3.53 8.84 -12.71
CA ILE A 34 3.92 10.17 -13.17
C ILE A 34 4.45 10.97 -11.97
N ASN A 35 3.71 10.97 -10.86
CA ASN A 35 4.12 11.59 -9.61
C ASN A 35 4.61 10.55 -8.60
N ILE A 36 5.91 10.28 -8.64
CA ILE A 36 6.55 9.28 -7.77
C ILE A 36 6.39 9.56 -6.27
N ALA A 37 6.12 10.81 -5.88
CA ALA A 37 5.90 11.15 -4.48
C ALA A 37 4.65 10.48 -3.90
N LEU A 38 3.64 10.18 -4.73
CA LEU A 38 2.44 9.43 -4.32
C LEU A 38 2.79 7.99 -3.96
N LEU A 39 3.60 7.31 -4.78
CA LEU A 39 4.06 5.96 -4.47
C LEU A 39 4.96 5.94 -3.24
N ILE A 40 5.87 6.92 -3.11
CA ILE A 40 6.73 7.07 -1.93
C ILE A 40 5.88 7.27 -0.67
N GLN A 41 4.80 8.07 -0.74
CA GLN A 41 3.85 8.21 0.35
C GLN A 41 3.15 6.90 0.68
N ALA A 42 2.65 6.17 -0.33
CA ALA A 42 1.95 4.90 -0.13
C ALA A 42 2.83 3.84 0.59
N LEU A 43 4.11 3.79 0.25
CA LEU A 43 5.09 2.86 0.81
C LEU A 43 5.69 3.34 2.16
N ASN A 44 5.31 4.51 2.65
CA ASN A 44 5.88 5.11 3.86
C ASN A 44 5.00 4.84 5.10
N MET A 45 5.45 3.95 5.97
CA MET A 45 4.77 3.66 7.24
C MET A 45 5.04 4.68 8.36
N SER A 46 5.95 5.63 8.13
CA SER A 46 6.51 6.53 9.13
C SER A 46 6.05 7.97 8.93
N THR A 47 6.03 8.77 9.99
CA THR A 47 5.85 10.23 9.91
C THR A 47 7.13 10.99 9.60
N ALA A 48 8.28 10.30 9.57
CA ALA A 48 9.57 10.91 9.25
C ALA A 48 9.75 11.08 7.73
N SER A 49 10.48 12.12 7.33
CA SER A 49 10.87 12.35 5.95
C SER A 49 11.53 11.11 5.33
N VAL A 50 11.25 10.88 4.06
CA VAL A 50 11.78 9.76 3.29
C VAL A 50 13.01 10.23 2.54
N ARG A 51 14.11 9.49 2.65
CA ARG A 51 15.24 9.69 1.74
C ARG A 51 15.03 8.82 0.51
N PHE A 52 14.94 9.48 -0.64
CA PHE A 52 14.86 8.86 -1.96
C PHE A 52 15.98 9.46 -2.81
N GLU A 53 16.88 8.60 -3.29
CA GLU A 53 18.13 9.01 -3.92
C GLU A 53 18.93 10.00 -3.03
N ASP A 54 19.35 11.13 -3.61
CA ASP A 54 20.08 12.20 -2.93
C ASP A 54 19.18 13.31 -2.38
N SER A 55 17.85 13.08 -2.38
CA SER A 55 16.85 14.06 -1.91
C SER A 55 16.07 13.58 -0.70
N TRP A 56 15.65 14.54 0.12
CA TRP A 56 14.68 14.33 1.18
C TRP A 56 13.30 14.73 0.69
N ILE A 57 12.36 13.78 0.75
CA ILE A 57 10.98 13.97 0.37
C ILE A 57 10.15 13.98 1.65
N HIS A 58 9.38 15.06 1.84
CA HIS A 58 8.46 15.16 2.95
C HIS A 58 7.07 14.69 2.51
N VAL A 59 6.73 13.46 2.90
CA VAL A 59 5.41 12.88 2.72
C VAL A 59 4.89 12.39 4.07
N PRO A 60 3.57 12.48 4.32
CA PRO A 60 3.01 11.94 5.55
C PRO A 60 3.07 10.40 5.55
N LYS A 61 2.66 9.82 6.67
CA LYS A 61 2.35 8.40 6.75
C LYS A 61 1.23 8.03 5.76
N ASN A 62 1.24 6.80 5.29
CA ASN A 62 0.31 6.29 4.28
C ASN A 62 -1.17 6.18 4.71
N ASP A 63 -1.52 6.35 5.99
CA ASP A 63 -2.86 6.06 6.52
C ASP A 63 -3.99 6.92 5.91
N ARG A 64 -3.77 8.22 5.69
CA ARG A 64 -4.77 9.07 5.02
C ARG A 64 -5.00 8.64 3.57
N LEU A 65 -3.93 8.23 2.90
CA LEU A 65 -3.99 7.76 1.52
C LEU A 65 -4.68 6.39 1.42
N ALA A 66 -4.50 5.54 2.42
CA ALA A 66 -5.21 4.27 2.56
C ALA A 66 -6.73 4.46 2.67
N VAL A 67 -7.19 5.39 3.52
CA VAL A 67 -8.64 5.69 3.65
C VAL A 67 -9.24 6.11 2.31
N TYR A 68 -8.53 6.96 1.56
CA TYR A 68 -8.94 7.35 0.21
C TYR A 68 -8.95 6.14 -0.74
N GLY A 69 -7.88 5.35 -0.75
CA GLY A 69 -7.71 4.17 -1.58
C GLY A 69 -8.80 3.12 -1.38
N ASN A 70 -9.17 2.81 -0.13
CA ASN A 70 -10.29 1.92 0.15
C ASN A 70 -11.60 2.48 -0.43
N SER A 71 -11.85 3.80 -0.29
CA SER A 71 -13.08 4.42 -0.80
C SER A 71 -13.20 4.35 -2.32
N VAL A 72 -12.10 4.57 -3.06
CA VAL A 72 -12.12 4.50 -4.53
C VAL A 72 -12.18 3.05 -5.03
N ALA A 73 -11.52 2.11 -4.35
CA ALA A 73 -11.63 0.68 -4.64
C ALA A 73 -13.05 0.16 -4.38
N GLU A 74 -13.69 0.54 -3.27
CA GLU A 74 -15.10 0.24 -2.99
C GLU A 74 -16.01 0.80 -4.09
N SER A 75 -15.79 2.05 -4.52
CA SER A 75 -16.57 2.64 -5.61
C SER A 75 -16.41 1.85 -6.91
N TYR A 76 -15.19 1.45 -7.25
CA TYR A 76 -14.90 0.65 -8.45
C TYR A 76 -15.62 -0.71 -8.42
N LEU A 77 -15.47 -1.48 -7.33
CA LEU A 77 -16.16 -2.77 -7.17
C LEU A 77 -17.68 -2.61 -7.15
N CYS A 78 -18.19 -1.54 -6.52
CA CYS A 78 -19.61 -1.24 -6.50
C CYS A 78 -20.15 -0.99 -7.91
N ARG A 79 -19.41 -0.25 -8.76
CA ARG A 79 -19.77 -0.05 -10.18
C ARG A 79 -19.76 -1.36 -10.97
N MET A 80 -18.88 -2.30 -10.64
CA MET A 80 -18.91 -3.64 -11.24
C MET A 80 -20.15 -4.41 -10.79
N TRP A 81 -20.42 -4.43 -9.48
CA TRP A 81 -21.60 -5.09 -8.90
C TRP A 81 -22.92 -4.54 -9.48
N MET A 82 -23.06 -3.21 -9.61
CA MET A 82 -24.25 -2.55 -10.16
C MET A 82 -24.60 -2.97 -11.60
N LYS A 83 -23.61 -3.43 -12.38
CA LYS A 83 -23.82 -3.91 -13.75
C LYS A 83 -24.36 -5.35 -13.79
N ARG A 84 -24.48 -6.01 -12.64
CA ARG A 84 -24.90 -7.42 -12.50
C ARG A 84 -26.22 -7.50 -11.74
N ALA A 85 -26.99 -8.55 -11.98
CA ALA A 85 -28.24 -8.82 -11.27
C ALA A 85 -27.98 -9.48 -9.89
N LEU A 86 -27.18 -8.82 -9.05
CA LEU A 86 -26.75 -9.31 -7.74
C LEU A 86 -27.49 -8.61 -6.60
N THR A 87 -27.61 -9.31 -5.48
CA THR A 87 -28.26 -8.78 -4.27
C THR A 87 -27.34 -7.87 -3.46
N LYS A 88 -27.91 -7.07 -2.55
CA LYS A 88 -27.15 -6.29 -1.56
C LYS A 88 -26.33 -7.18 -0.61
N GLY A 89 -26.81 -8.39 -0.32
CA GLY A 89 -26.07 -9.38 0.47
C GLY A 89 -24.77 -9.76 -0.21
N GLN A 90 -24.83 -10.07 -1.51
CA GLN A 90 -23.66 -10.39 -2.34
C GLN A 90 -22.71 -9.19 -2.47
N TRP A 91 -23.20 -7.95 -2.54
CA TRP A 91 -22.32 -6.78 -2.45
C TRP A 91 -21.53 -6.75 -1.14
N THR A 92 -22.22 -6.98 -0.01
CA THR A 92 -21.57 -6.97 1.30
C THR A 92 -20.48 -8.04 1.37
N GLU A 93 -20.77 -9.23 0.81
CA GLU A 93 -19.82 -10.32 0.68
C GLU A 93 -18.61 -9.92 -0.16
N ILE A 94 -18.80 -9.51 -1.42
CA ILE A 94 -17.74 -9.04 -2.35
C ILE A 94 -16.85 -8.01 -1.65
N ARG A 95 -17.45 -6.96 -1.07
CA ARG A 95 -16.70 -5.89 -0.42
C ARG A 95 -15.84 -6.45 0.72
N SER A 96 -16.41 -7.29 1.58
CA SER A 96 -15.71 -7.84 2.75
C SER A 96 -14.64 -8.87 2.39
N SER A 97 -14.85 -9.68 1.35
CA SER A 97 -13.92 -10.71 0.91
C SER A 97 -12.74 -10.12 0.14
N VAL A 98 -13.01 -9.15 -0.75
CA VAL A 98 -11.99 -8.52 -1.60
C VAL A 98 -11.19 -7.46 -0.84
N LEU A 99 -11.88 -6.51 -0.20
CA LEU A 99 -11.25 -5.35 0.46
C LEU A 99 -11.07 -5.53 1.96
N GLY A 100 -11.44 -6.69 2.53
CA GLY A 100 -11.19 -6.97 3.93
C GLY A 100 -9.70 -7.09 4.24
N ASN A 101 -9.26 -6.57 5.39
CA ASN A 101 -7.85 -6.58 5.82
C ASN A 101 -7.18 -7.95 5.71
N LYS A 102 -7.92 -9.04 5.97
CA LYS A 102 -7.38 -10.41 5.84
C LYS A 102 -6.92 -10.67 4.40
N ASN A 103 -7.73 -10.31 3.41
CA ASN A 103 -7.40 -10.50 2.01
C ASN A 103 -6.31 -9.52 1.55
N LEU A 104 -6.45 -8.23 1.89
CA LEU A 104 -5.43 -7.23 1.52
C LEU A 104 -4.06 -7.54 2.11
N THR A 105 -4.01 -8.06 3.35
CA THR A 105 -2.78 -8.56 3.96
C THR A 105 -2.18 -9.70 3.13
N ARG A 106 -3.00 -10.71 2.81
CA ARG A 106 -2.58 -11.88 2.04
C ARG A 106 -2.04 -11.46 0.67
N VAL A 107 -2.82 -10.70 -0.10
CA VAL A 107 -2.45 -10.19 -1.43
C VAL A 107 -1.16 -9.38 -1.35
N GLY A 108 -1.01 -8.53 -0.35
CA GLY A 108 0.20 -7.73 -0.18
C GLY A 108 1.46 -8.57 0.01
N PHE A 109 1.43 -9.57 0.88
CA PHE A 109 2.58 -10.46 1.09
C PHE A 109 2.81 -11.43 -0.08
N GLU A 110 1.76 -12.02 -0.66
CA GLU A 110 1.89 -12.97 -1.77
C GLU A 110 2.49 -12.33 -3.03
N ASN A 111 2.28 -11.02 -3.23
CA ASN A 111 2.88 -10.27 -4.33
C ASN A 111 4.25 -9.65 -3.97
N GLY A 112 4.75 -9.83 -2.75
CA GLY A 112 6.05 -9.27 -2.31
C GLY A 112 6.06 -7.75 -2.10
N LEU A 113 4.92 -7.13 -1.79
CA LEU A 113 4.86 -5.69 -1.55
C LEU A 113 5.57 -5.27 -0.26
N ASP A 114 5.79 -6.17 0.70
CA ASP A 114 6.57 -5.90 1.92
C ASP A 114 8.02 -5.51 1.63
N ASP A 115 8.62 -6.06 0.59
CA ASP A 115 9.98 -5.72 0.19
C ASP A 115 10.11 -4.28 -0.33
N CYS A 116 8.98 -3.70 -0.77
CA CYS A 116 8.90 -2.33 -1.27
C CYS A 116 8.73 -1.30 -0.13
N VAL A 117 8.22 -1.73 1.03
CA VAL A 117 7.81 -0.83 2.12
C VAL A 117 9.01 -0.21 2.85
N LYS A 118 8.90 1.08 3.13
CA LYS A 118 9.77 1.77 4.09
C LYS A 118 9.21 1.64 5.50
N LEU A 119 9.89 0.81 6.29
CA LEU A 119 9.59 0.60 7.71
C LEU A 119 9.89 1.83 8.57
N ASN A 120 9.27 1.83 9.76
CA ASN A 120 9.52 2.81 10.80
C ASN A 120 10.84 2.49 11.50
N GLY A 121 11.48 3.50 12.11
CA GLY A 121 12.64 3.26 12.97
C GLY A 121 12.29 2.25 14.08
N GLY A 122 13.03 1.14 14.14
CA GLY A 122 12.82 0.08 15.13
C GLY A 122 11.79 -1.00 14.74
N THR A 123 11.17 -0.92 13.57
CA THR A 123 10.32 -1.99 13.04
C THR A 123 11.16 -2.93 12.17
N MET A 124 11.04 -4.24 12.41
CA MET A 124 11.84 -5.27 11.72
C MET A 124 11.12 -5.91 10.54
N SER A 125 9.79 -5.89 10.52
CA SER A 125 8.96 -6.46 9.45
C SER A 125 7.63 -5.72 9.34
N VAL A 126 6.99 -5.82 8.18
CA VAL A 126 5.64 -5.28 7.97
C VAL A 126 4.65 -6.15 8.76
N SER A 127 3.80 -5.54 9.58
CA SER A 127 2.73 -6.26 10.27
C SER A 127 1.52 -6.46 9.35
N ALA A 128 0.64 -7.42 9.66
CA ALA A 128 -0.58 -7.67 8.88
C ALA A 128 -1.41 -6.40 8.63
N ASN A 129 -1.73 -5.66 9.70
CA ASN A 129 -2.49 -4.41 9.58
C ASN A 129 -1.75 -3.37 8.72
N SER A 130 -0.43 -3.26 8.85
CA SER A 130 0.35 -2.32 8.04
C SER A 130 0.38 -2.72 6.57
N MET A 131 0.38 -4.01 6.28
CA MET A 131 0.33 -4.52 4.91
C MET A 131 -1.00 -4.17 4.26
N ALA A 132 -2.13 -4.47 4.93
CA ALA A 132 -3.45 -4.07 4.43
C ALA A 132 -3.52 -2.56 4.16
N THR A 133 -3.10 -1.72 5.12
CA THR A 133 -3.04 -0.26 4.94
C THR A 133 -2.13 0.16 3.78
N THR A 134 -1.02 -0.55 3.55
CA THR A 134 -0.12 -0.26 2.43
C THR A 134 -0.80 -0.55 1.10
N VAL A 135 -1.48 -1.69 0.95
CA VAL A 135 -2.21 -2.04 -0.27
C VAL A 135 -3.31 -1.02 -0.55
N GLU A 136 -4.08 -0.62 0.46
CA GLU A 136 -5.06 0.47 0.35
C GLU A 136 -4.40 1.77 -0.11
N ALA A 137 -3.27 2.14 0.49
CA ALA A 137 -2.58 3.38 0.13
C ALA A 137 -2.02 3.35 -1.30
N ILE A 138 -1.55 2.19 -1.78
CA ILE A 138 -1.11 2.01 -3.17
C ILE A 138 -2.30 2.23 -4.11
N MET A 139 -3.46 1.62 -3.84
CA MET A 139 -4.68 1.87 -4.64
C MET A 139 -5.05 3.36 -4.66
N GLY A 140 -4.94 4.04 -3.52
CA GLY A 140 -5.16 5.49 -3.43
C GLY A 140 -4.15 6.31 -4.25
N ALA A 141 -2.87 5.96 -4.18
CA ALA A 141 -1.81 6.61 -4.94
C ALA A 141 -2.02 6.46 -6.45
N VAL A 142 -2.29 5.23 -6.91
CA VAL A 142 -2.55 4.92 -8.32
C VAL A 142 -3.75 5.71 -8.83
N HIS A 143 -4.84 5.76 -8.07
CA HIS A 143 -6.03 6.51 -8.48
C HIS A 143 -5.79 8.02 -8.56
N LEU A 144 -5.05 8.61 -7.62
CA LEU A 144 -4.71 10.03 -7.67
C LEU A 144 -3.80 10.39 -8.86
N ASP A 145 -2.94 9.46 -9.26
CA ASP A 145 -1.98 9.69 -10.34
C ASP A 145 -2.57 9.43 -11.73
N GLY A 146 -3.32 8.33 -11.90
CA GLY A 146 -3.79 7.84 -13.19
C GLY A 146 -5.29 7.61 -13.31
N GLY A 147 -6.08 7.91 -12.27
CA GLY A 147 -7.54 7.82 -12.27
C GLY A 147 -8.11 6.40 -12.24
N ASP A 148 -9.38 6.27 -12.62
CA ASP A 148 -10.14 5.01 -12.52
C ASP A 148 -9.53 3.88 -13.37
N ALA A 149 -8.97 4.19 -14.55
CA ALA A 149 -8.37 3.19 -15.43
C ALA A 149 -7.10 2.59 -14.82
N ALA A 150 -6.23 3.43 -14.25
CA ALA A 150 -5.02 2.98 -13.57
C ALA A 150 -5.36 2.14 -12.34
N LEU A 151 -6.36 2.58 -11.55
CA LEU A 151 -6.83 1.80 -10.40
C LEU A 151 -7.35 0.41 -10.84
N ALA A 152 -8.10 0.35 -11.93
CA ALA A 152 -8.62 -0.91 -12.46
C ALA A 152 -7.48 -1.88 -12.83
N THR A 153 -6.43 -1.39 -13.51
CA THR A 153 -5.23 -2.19 -13.83
C THR A 153 -4.56 -2.69 -12.55
N ALA A 154 -4.29 -1.81 -11.59
CA ALA A 154 -3.62 -2.21 -10.35
C ALA A 154 -4.44 -3.24 -9.54
N MET A 155 -5.77 -3.07 -9.46
CA MET A 155 -6.63 -4.04 -8.80
C MET A 155 -6.67 -5.38 -9.53
N MET A 156 -6.59 -5.39 -10.86
CA MET A 156 -6.52 -6.62 -11.65
C MET A 156 -5.20 -7.36 -11.42
N GLU A 157 -4.06 -6.68 -11.50
CA GLU A 157 -2.73 -7.27 -11.28
C GLU A 157 -2.58 -7.83 -9.85
N LEU A 158 -3.21 -7.18 -8.87
CA LEU A 158 -3.25 -7.66 -7.48
C LEU A 158 -4.28 -8.78 -7.23
N GLY A 159 -5.05 -9.21 -8.24
CA GLY A 159 -6.11 -10.21 -8.09
C GLY A 159 -7.31 -9.74 -7.25
N LEU A 160 -7.47 -8.42 -7.07
CA LEU A 160 -8.55 -7.80 -6.30
C LEU A 160 -9.84 -7.60 -7.12
N THR A 161 -9.92 -8.19 -8.32
CA THR A 161 -11.13 -8.23 -9.13
C THR A 161 -11.64 -9.64 -9.36
N GLU A 162 -10.94 -10.66 -8.83
CA GLU A 162 -11.31 -12.06 -8.97
C GLU A 162 -12.21 -12.48 -7.80
N HIS A 163 -13.52 -12.50 -8.05
CA HIS A 163 -14.51 -12.98 -7.10
C HIS A 163 -15.57 -13.78 -7.86
N GLU A 164 -16.15 -14.82 -7.25
CA GLU A 164 -17.18 -15.65 -7.91
C GLU A 164 -18.42 -14.87 -8.41
N TYR A 165 -18.59 -13.62 -7.96
CA TYR A 165 -19.70 -12.75 -8.34
C TYR A 165 -19.28 -11.62 -9.29
N LEU A 166 -17.99 -11.42 -9.52
CA LEU A 166 -17.45 -10.38 -10.41
C LEU A 166 -16.93 -11.04 -11.67
#